data_AF-A0A0G0AES0-F1
#
_entry.id   AF-A0A0G0AES0-F1
#
_cell.length_a   1.000
_cell.length_b   1.000
_cell.length_c   1.000
_cell.angle_alpha   90.00
_cell.angle_beta   90.00
_cell.angle_gamma   90.00
#
_symmetry.space_group_name_H-M   'P 1'
#
loop_
_entity.id
_entity.type
_entity.pdbx_description
1 polymer ?
#
loop_
_entity_poly.entity_id
_entity_poly.type
_entity_poly.pdbx_seq_one_letter_code
_entity_poly.pdbx_strand_id
1 'polypeptide(L)'
;MKKYLLIVVVTLFLLSFLSPIFAGLGVGIGTSKITIDEDLKNGMSYDFPNFVVINTGDITSKYTVDISYNQDQRELLPPKEWFTFAPEIFELKPGESQSVTVKLKIPIDDVIPGNYFAYLEGKPIAESDSGETSVGIAAAAKLSFTIAPSNIIEGIYYTVKDIFIQYQPYSTVLVSAIALFTLRAIFVKFFSFDFNIKSKKKEN
;
A
#
# COMPACT_ATOMS: atom_id res chain seq x y z
N MET A 1 3.20 -65.77 -29.43
CA MET A 1 4.18 -64.69 -29.72
C MET A 1 3.54 -63.43 -30.33
N LYS A 2 2.83 -63.50 -31.47
CA LYS A 2 2.17 -62.31 -32.09
C LYS A 2 1.25 -61.49 -31.16
N LYS A 3 0.46 -62.14 -30.30
CA LYS A 3 -0.45 -61.45 -29.35
C LYS A 3 0.30 -60.62 -28.29
N TYR A 4 1.44 -61.12 -27.80
CA TYR A 4 2.26 -60.40 -26.82
C TYR A 4 3.02 -59.23 -27.47
N LEU A 5 3.48 -59.40 -28.71
CA LEU A 5 4.11 -58.33 -29.48
C LEU A 5 3.13 -57.19 -29.79
N LEU A 6 1.88 -57.51 -30.11
CA LEU A 6 0.82 -56.53 -30.29
C LEU A 6 0.55 -55.72 -29.00
N ILE A 7 0.49 -56.41 -27.85
CA ILE A 7 0.29 -55.75 -26.54
C ILE A 7 1.43 -54.78 -26.25
N VAL A 8 2.69 -55.19 -26.45
CA VAL A 8 3.85 -54.31 -26.23
C VAL A 8 3.81 -53.08 -27.13
N VAL A 9 3.48 -53.24 -28.41
CA VAL A 9 3.39 -52.12 -29.37
C VAL A 9 2.26 -51.16 -29.00
N VAL A 10 1.10 -51.68 -28.60
CA VAL A 10 -0.04 -50.86 -28.17
C VAL A 10 0.27 -50.10 -26.87
N THR A 11 0.94 -50.75 -25.92
CA THR A 11 1.37 -50.11 -24.67
C THR A 11 2.39 -49.00 -24.94
N LEU A 12 3.40 -49.24 -25.79
CA LEU A 12 4.39 -48.22 -26.15
C LEU A 12 3.75 -47.02 -26.88
N PHE A 13 2.78 -47.29 -27.75
CA PHE A 13 2.00 -46.25 -28.42
C PHE A 13 1.17 -45.42 -27.42
N LEU A 14 0.52 -46.05 -26.44
CA LEU A 14 -0.21 -45.35 -25.38
C LEU A 14 0.69 -44.49 -24.49
N LEU A 15 1.88 -44.96 -24.14
CA LEU A 15 2.88 -44.19 -23.39
C LEU A 15 3.36 -42.95 -24.15
N SER A 16 3.29 -42.96 -25.48
CA SER A 16 3.70 -41.82 -26.33
C SER A 16 2.72 -40.64 -26.25
N PHE A 17 1.51 -40.84 -25.71
CA PHE A 17 0.52 -39.78 -25.50
C PHE A 17 0.57 -39.16 -24.08
N LEU A 18 1.41 -39.68 -23.19
CA LEU A 18 1.62 -39.09 -21.86
C LEU A 18 2.51 -37.85 -22.02
N SER A 19 1.90 -36.71 -22.31
CA SER A 19 2.60 -35.43 -22.28
C SER A 19 2.88 -35.06 -20.82
N PRO A 20 4.14 -34.68 -20.46
CA PRO A 20 4.41 -34.17 -19.13
C PRO A 20 3.63 -32.87 -18.90
N ILE A 21 2.74 -32.87 -17.91
CA ILE A 21 2.09 -31.65 -17.43
C ILE A 21 3.09 -31.01 -16.47
N PHE A 22 3.82 -30.00 -16.95
CA PHE A 22 4.69 -29.20 -16.10
C PHE A 22 3.81 -28.20 -15.35
N ALA A 23 3.75 -28.33 -14.03
CA ALA A 23 3.07 -27.37 -13.18
C ALA A 23 4.03 -26.18 -12.93
N GLY A 24 3.65 -24.98 -13.38
CA GLY A 24 4.48 -23.79 -13.27
C GLY A 24 4.01 -22.81 -12.19
N LEU A 25 4.95 -22.11 -11.56
CA LEU A 25 4.66 -20.87 -10.85
C LEU A 25 4.45 -19.74 -11.87
N GLY A 26 3.51 -18.83 -11.61
CA GLY A 26 3.23 -17.71 -12.47
C GLY A 26 2.61 -16.56 -11.70
N VAL A 27 3.05 -15.34 -12.00
CA VAL A 27 2.51 -14.13 -11.38
C VAL A 27 2.23 -13.08 -12.45
N GLY A 28 1.09 -12.42 -12.31
CA GLY A 28 0.69 -11.28 -13.11
C GLY A 28 0.29 -10.11 -12.21
N ILE A 29 0.43 -8.90 -12.73
CA ILE A 29 -0.15 -7.70 -12.12
C ILE A 29 -1.21 -7.12 -13.05
N GLY A 30 -2.39 -6.82 -12.50
CA GLY A 30 -3.53 -6.30 -13.26
C GLY A 30 -3.36 -4.87 -13.77
N THR A 31 -2.42 -4.10 -13.23
CA THR A 31 -2.12 -2.72 -13.64
C THR A 31 -0.66 -2.60 -14.12
N SER A 32 -0.44 -1.94 -15.25
CA SER A 32 0.93 -1.75 -15.78
C SER A 32 1.63 -0.51 -15.21
N LYS A 33 0.85 0.50 -14.78
CA LYS A 33 1.36 1.79 -14.33
C LYS A 33 0.39 2.43 -13.32
N ILE A 34 0.98 3.02 -12.28
CA ILE A 34 0.35 3.88 -11.28
C ILE A 34 1.10 5.21 -11.31
N THR A 35 0.37 6.31 -11.51
CA THR A 35 0.94 7.66 -11.50
C THR A 35 0.13 8.53 -10.58
N ILE A 36 0.84 9.21 -9.70
CA ILE A 36 0.28 10.17 -8.77
C ILE A 36 0.53 11.55 -9.36
N ASP A 37 -0.55 12.17 -9.84
CA ASP A 37 -0.50 13.47 -10.50
C ASP A 37 -0.36 14.63 -9.51
N GLU A 38 -0.63 14.39 -8.22
CA GLU A 38 -0.48 15.37 -7.16
C GLU A 38 0.93 15.39 -6.56
N ASP A 39 1.39 16.59 -6.25
CA ASP A 39 2.67 16.80 -5.58
C ASP A 39 2.59 16.37 -4.11
N LEU A 40 3.33 15.31 -3.78
CA LEU A 40 3.41 14.78 -2.43
C LEU A 40 4.25 15.70 -1.53
N LYS A 41 3.93 15.69 -0.24
CA LYS A 41 4.53 16.51 0.80
C LYS A 41 5.19 15.62 1.84
N ASN A 42 6.34 16.07 2.31
CA ASN A 42 7.06 15.42 3.40
C ASN A 42 6.19 15.32 4.65
N GLY A 43 6.35 14.24 5.41
CA GLY A 43 5.66 14.02 6.66
C GLY A 43 4.21 13.55 6.56
N MET A 44 3.68 13.33 5.34
CA MET A 44 2.32 12.82 5.10
C MET A 44 2.31 11.34 4.75
N SER A 45 1.15 10.71 4.96
CA SER A 45 0.83 9.38 4.49
C SER A 45 -0.14 9.45 3.31
N TYR A 46 0.08 8.62 2.29
CA TYR A 46 -0.70 8.60 1.05
C TYR A 46 -1.21 7.19 0.77
N ASP A 47 -2.48 7.07 0.45
CA ASP A 47 -3.09 5.84 -0.06
C ASP A 47 -3.00 5.85 -1.59
N PHE A 48 -2.27 4.88 -2.15
CA PHE A 48 -2.17 4.74 -3.60
C PHE A 48 -3.31 3.87 -4.13
N PRO A 49 -3.61 3.96 -5.45
CA PRO A 49 -4.57 3.05 -6.08
C PRO A 49 -4.23 1.59 -5.79
N ASN A 50 -5.23 0.83 -5.36
CA ASN A 50 -5.07 -0.61 -5.19
C ASN A 50 -4.67 -1.24 -6.51
N PHE A 51 -3.82 -2.26 -6.44
CA PHE A 51 -3.45 -3.06 -7.61
C PHE A 51 -3.68 -4.54 -7.33
N VAL A 52 -3.79 -5.31 -8.40
CA VAL A 52 -4.20 -6.72 -8.32
C VAL A 52 -3.01 -7.60 -8.66
N VAL A 53 -2.70 -8.56 -7.79
CA VAL A 53 -1.76 -9.64 -8.05
C VAL A 53 -2.56 -10.88 -8.44
N ILE A 54 -2.17 -11.55 -9.52
CA ILE A 54 -2.88 -12.68 -10.11
C ILE A 54 -1.93 -13.86 -10.18
N ASN A 55 -2.37 -15.04 -9.75
CA ASN A 55 -1.63 -16.27 -10.00
C ASN A 55 -1.93 -16.76 -11.42
N THR A 56 -0.96 -16.59 -12.31
CA THR A 56 -1.07 -17.02 -13.72
C THR A 56 -0.47 -18.41 -13.95
N GLY A 57 0.01 -19.06 -12.88
CA GLY A 57 0.54 -20.42 -12.91
C GLY A 57 -0.52 -21.48 -12.64
N ASP A 58 -0.06 -22.73 -12.54
CA ASP A 58 -0.91 -23.92 -12.40
C ASP A 58 -0.91 -24.51 -10.99
N ILE A 59 -0.13 -23.93 -10.07
CA ILE A 59 -0.07 -24.36 -8.67
C ILE A 59 -0.53 -23.27 -7.71
N THR A 60 -1.17 -23.68 -6.62
CA THR A 60 -1.45 -22.79 -5.49
C THR A 60 -0.14 -22.42 -4.81
N SER A 61 0.06 -21.13 -4.54
CA SER A 61 1.27 -20.64 -3.87
C SER A 61 0.99 -19.40 -3.03
N LYS A 62 1.95 -19.05 -2.17
CA LYS A 62 1.96 -17.79 -1.43
C LYS A 62 2.71 -16.72 -2.21
N TYR A 63 2.17 -15.52 -2.19
CA TYR A 63 2.69 -14.36 -2.90
C TYR A 63 2.93 -13.21 -1.94
N THR A 64 3.85 -12.34 -2.32
CA THR A 64 4.12 -11.07 -1.64
C THR A 64 4.38 -9.97 -2.67
N VAL A 65 4.42 -8.74 -2.17
CA VAL A 65 4.69 -7.54 -2.95
C VAL A 65 5.93 -6.86 -2.38
N ASP A 66 6.80 -6.39 -3.25
CA ASP A 66 8.01 -5.66 -2.89
C ASP A 66 8.21 -4.46 -3.83
N ILE A 67 9.12 -3.57 -3.45
CA ILE A 67 9.61 -2.50 -4.28
C ILE A 67 10.89 -2.97 -5.00
N SER A 68 10.94 -2.82 -6.31
CA SER A 68 12.16 -3.03 -7.08
C SER A 68 12.52 -1.80 -7.92
N TYR A 69 13.77 -1.75 -8.38
CA TYR A 69 14.34 -0.60 -9.07
C TYR A 69 15.06 -1.06 -10.33
N ASN A 70 15.14 -0.17 -11.32
CA ASN A 70 16.01 -0.40 -12.47
C ASN A 70 17.41 0.14 -12.16
N GLN A 71 18.46 -0.52 -12.67
CA GLN A 71 19.85 -0.11 -12.42
C GLN A 71 20.16 1.28 -13.01
N ASP A 72 19.59 1.60 -14.18
CA ASP A 72 19.89 2.83 -14.93
C ASP A 72 18.73 3.86 -14.93
N GLN A 73 17.95 3.92 -13.85
CA GLN A 73 16.87 4.93 -13.75
C GLN A 73 17.41 6.33 -13.45
N ARG A 74 16.78 7.35 -14.06
CA ARG A 74 17.19 8.77 -13.89
C ARG A 74 16.51 9.41 -12.68
N GLU A 75 15.34 8.91 -12.35
CA GLU A 75 14.48 9.35 -11.27
C GLU A 75 14.99 8.85 -9.91
N LEU A 76 14.61 9.56 -8.85
CA LEU A 76 15.00 9.22 -7.49
C LEU A 76 14.40 7.87 -7.05
N LEU A 77 15.16 7.16 -6.24
CA LEU A 77 14.80 5.85 -5.68
C LEU A 77 14.06 6.07 -4.37
N PRO A 78 12.76 5.75 -4.27
CA PRO A 78 12.06 5.87 -3.00
C PRO A 78 12.47 4.69 -2.10
N PRO A 79 12.92 4.93 -0.86
CA PRO A 79 13.24 3.86 0.08
C PRO A 79 12.08 2.89 0.30
N LYS A 80 12.40 1.59 0.43
CA LYS A 80 11.38 0.53 0.54
C LYS A 80 10.53 0.68 1.80
N GLU A 81 11.15 1.13 2.88
CA GLU A 81 10.56 1.38 4.19
C GLU A 81 9.48 2.47 4.17
N TRP A 82 9.39 3.28 3.11
CA TRP A 82 8.29 4.22 2.95
C TRP A 82 6.99 3.51 2.57
N PHE A 83 7.05 2.27 2.09
CA PHE A 83 5.90 1.55 1.59
C PHE A 83 5.38 0.53 2.60
N THR A 84 4.06 0.39 2.66
CA THR A 84 3.39 -0.67 3.40
C THR A 84 2.33 -1.30 2.51
N PHE A 85 2.28 -2.63 2.51
CA PHE A 85 1.37 -3.43 1.69
C PHE A 85 0.35 -4.16 2.56
N ALA A 86 -0.90 -4.18 2.11
CA ALA A 86 -1.96 -4.90 2.79
C ALA A 86 -2.85 -5.65 1.77
N PRO A 87 -2.95 -7.00 1.84
CA PRO A 87 -2.15 -7.89 2.69
C PRO A 87 -0.67 -7.97 2.26
N GLU A 88 0.22 -8.24 3.21
CA GLU A 88 1.67 -8.40 2.96
C GLU A 88 2.01 -9.76 2.32
N ILE A 89 1.34 -10.81 2.80
CA ILE A 89 1.45 -12.18 2.31
C ILE A 89 0.05 -12.74 2.13
N PHE A 90 -0.18 -13.41 1.00
CA PHE A 90 -1.47 -14.00 0.67
C PHE A 90 -1.29 -15.24 -0.20
N GLU A 91 -2.23 -16.17 -0.11
CA GLU A 91 -2.24 -17.42 -0.88
C GLU A 91 -3.19 -17.27 -2.07
N LEU A 92 -2.77 -17.73 -3.25
CA LEU A 92 -3.58 -17.69 -4.47
C LEU A 92 -3.58 -19.06 -5.15
N LYS A 93 -4.78 -19.55 -5.49
CA LYS A 93 -4.97 -20.67 -6.41
C LYS A 93 -4.73 -20.24 -7.87
N PRO A 94 -4.51 -21.18 -8.79
CA PRO A 94 -4.45 -20.87 -10.23
C PRO A 94 -5.63 -20.03 -10.71
N GLY A 95 -5.35 -18.91 -11.37
CA GLY A 95 -6.35 -17.95 -11.85
C GLY A 95 -6.99 -17.05 -10.78
N GLU A 96 -6.64 -17.23 -9.50
CA GLU A 96 -7.11 -16.37 -8.42
C GLU A 96 -6.33 -15.05 -8.37
N SER A 97 -6.98 -14.01 -7.86
CA SER A 97 -6.43 -12.66 -7.79
C SER A 97 -6.66 -12.03 -6.43
N GLN A 98 -5.66 -11.31 -5.91
CA GLN A 98 -5.75 -10.55 -4.68
C GLN A 98 -5.55 -9.05 -4.96
N SER A 99 -6.46 -8.23 -4.44
CA SER A 99 -6.27 -6.78 -4.38
C SER A 99 -5.33 -6.44 -3.23
N VAL A 100 -4.27 -5.68 -3.52
CA VAL A 100 -3.28 -5.21 -2.55
C VAL A 100 -3.35 -3.69 -2.46
N THR A 101 -3.50 -3.19 -1.25
CA THR A 101 -3.42 -1.76 -0.94
C THR A 101 -1.96 -1.37 -0.68
N VAL A 102 -1.57 -0.23 -1.23
CA VAL A 102 -0.24 0.36 -1.04
C VAL A 102 -0.41 1.67 -0.30
N LYS A 103 0.31 1.80 0.82
CA LYS A 103 0.44 3.07 1.52
C LYS A 103 1.88 3.55 1.40
N LEU A 104 2.04 4.83 1.11
CA LEU A 104 3.33 5.51 1.12
C LEU A 104 3.38 6.46 2.32
N LYS A 105 4.37 6.33 3.19
CA LYS A 105 4.65 7.27 4.28
C LYS A 105 5.97 7.98 4.01
N ILE A 106 5.90 9.28 3.75
CA ILE A 106 7.07 10.09 3.48
C ILE A 106 7.58 10.65 4.83
N PRO A 107 8.85 10.46 5.20
CA PRO A 107 9.40 11.04 6.42
C PRO A 107 9.44 12.57 6.37
N ILE A 108 9.67 13.20 7.52
CA ILE A 108 9.73 14.66 7.63
C ILE A 108 11.09 15.18 7.13
N ASP A 109 12.13 14.40 7.39
CA ASP A 109 13.54 14.69 7.19
C ASP A 109 14.16 13.80 6.13
N ASP A 110 15.31 14.25 5.61
CA ASP A 110 16.16 13.52 4.65
C ASP A 110 15.44 13.09 3.35
N VAL A 111 14.42 13.86 2.94
CA VAL A 111 13.71 13.64 1.68
C VAL A 111 14.20 14.63 0.63
N ILE A 112 14.68 14.09 -0.50
CA ILE A 112 15.11 14.89 -1.65
C ILE A 112 13.88 15.23 -2.50
N PRO A 113 13.53 16.50 -2.74
CA PRO A 113 12.44 16.85 -3.64
C PRO A 113 12.73 16.44 -5.08
N GLY A 114 11.71 16.01 -5.81
CA GLY A 114 11.83 15.62 -7.22
C GLY A 114 10.94 14.46 -7.62
N ASN A 115 11.21 13.92 -8.81
CA ASN A 115 10.46 12.80 -9.37
C ASN A 115 11.05 11.49 -8.87
N TYR A 116 10.18 10.63 -8.32
CA TYR A 116 10.51 9.31 -7.83
C TYR A 116 9.92 8.24 -8.75
N PHE A 117 10.65 7.16 -8.92
CA PHE A 117 10.24 6.02 -9.72
C PHE A 117 10.63 4.71 -9.05
N ALA A 118 9.70 3.76 -9.07
CA ALA A 118 9.94 2.41 -8.62
C ALA A 118 9.01 1.42 -9.34
N TYR A 119 9.28 0.14 -9.15
CA TYR A 119 8.42 -0.95 -9.58
C TYR A 119 7.73 -1.58 -8.38
N LEU A 120 6.41 -1.72 -8.45
CA LEU A 120 5.64 -2.54 -7.52
C LEU A 120 5.67 -3.96 -8.05
N GLU A 121 6.44 -4.83 -7.41
CA GLU A 121 6.72 -6.19 -7.89
C GLU A 121 5.95 -7.22 -7.08
N GLY A 122 5.12 -8.01 -7.75
CA GLY A 122 4.48 -9.20 -7.19
C GLY A 122 5.33 -10.43 -7.48
N LYS A 123 5.61 -11.23 -6.46
CA LYS A 123 6.44 -12.44 -6.57
C LYS A 123 5.92 -13.57 -5.67
N PRO A 124 6.09 -14.84 -6.07
CA PRO A 124 5.84 -15.98 -5.20
C PRO A 124 6.90 -16.03 -4.09
N ILE A 125 6.51 -16.55 -2.92
CA ILE A 125 7.39 -16.74 -1.75
C ILE A 125 8.08 -18.11 -1.80
N ALA A 126 7.51 -19.08 -2.51
CA ALA A 126 8.03 -20.45 -2.55
C ALA A 126 9.42 -20.50 -3.21
N GLU A 127 10.40 -21.06 -2.50
CA GLU A 127 11.60 -21.65 -3.10
C GLU A 127 11.14 -22.83 -3.97
N SER A 128 11.67 -22.95 -5.19
CA SER A 128 11.31 -24.10 -6.01
C SER A 128 11.80 -25.38 -5.34
N ASP A 129 10.96 -26.43 -5.33
CA ASP A 129 11.29 -27.76 -4.77
C ASP A 129 12.54 -28.40 -5.41
N SER A 130 13.10 -27.81 -6.48
CA SER A 130 14.32 -28.28 -7.14
C SER A 130 15.62 -27.68 -6.57
N GLY A 131 15.56 -26.81 -5.55
CA GLY A 131 16.75 -26.11 -5.05
C GLY A 131 17.36 -25.14 -6.07
N GLU A 132 16.66 -24.92 -7.18
CA GLU A 132 16.96 -23.87 -8.14
C GLU A 132 16.22 -22.61 -7.67
N THR A 133 16.98 -21.57 -7.35
CA THR A 133 16.42 -20.23 -7.23
C THR A 133 15.68 -19.94 -8.54
N SER A 134 14.34 -19.84 -8.53
CA SER A 134 13.56 -19.55 -9.73
C SER A 134 13.76 -18.09 -10.13
N VAL A 135 14.90 -17.83 -10.77
CA VAL A 135 15.23 -16.53 -11.35
C VAL A 135 14.17 -16.22 -12.42
N GLY A 136 13.28 -15.26 -12.14
CA GLY A 136 12.49 -14.60 -13.19
C GLY A 136 10.96 -14.73 -13.13
N ILE A 137 10.36 -15.27 -12.07
CA ILE A 137 8.89 -15.30 -11.95
C ILE A 137 8.44 -14.11 -11.09
N ALA A 138 8.46 -12.93 -11.69
CA ALA A 138 7.97 -11.69 -11.09
C ALA A 138 7.23 -10.85 -12.14
N ALA A 139 6.20 -10.15 -11.70
CA ALA A 139 5.48 -9.18 -12.51
C ALA A 139 5.49 -7.85 -11.78
N ALA A 140 5.63 -6.75 -12.52
CA ALA A 140 5.81 -5.43 -11.94
C ALA A 140 4.93 -4.36 -12.58
N ALA A 141 4.36 -3.48 -11.75
CA ALA A 141 3.72 -2.25 -12.18
C ALA A 141 4.69 -1.07 -12.00
N LYS A 142 4.70 -0.14 -12.95
CA LYS A 142 5.47 1.10 -12.83
C LYS A 142 4.80 2.04 -11.84
N LEU A 143 5.52 2.56 -10.88
CA LEU A 143 5.05 3.59 -9.95
C LEU A 143 5.83 4.88 -10.18
N SER A 144 5.11 5.99 -10.33
CA SER A 144 5.71 7.32 -10.51
C SER A 144 4.97 8.36 -9.68
N PHE A 145 5.70 9.16 -8.93
CA PHE A 145 5.16 10.25 -8.12
C PHE A 145 6.22 11.35 -7.93
N THR A 146 5.77 12.54 -7.56
CA THR A 146 6.65 13.70 -7.35
C THR A 146 6.54 14.17 -5.92
N ILE A 147 7.68 14.43 -5.28
CA ILE A 147 7.74 15.08 -3.98
C ILE A 147 8.08 16.55 -4.20
N ALA A 148 7.18 17.43 -3.79
CA ALA A 148 7.42 18.87 -3.86
C ALA A 148 8.44 19.33 -2.80
N PRO A 149 9.19 20.42 -3.08
CA PRO A 149 10.05 21.05 -2.09
C PRO A 149 9.25 21.41 -0.83
N SER A 150 9.83 21.09 0.32
CA SER A 150 9.24 21.36 1.63
C SER A 150 10.34 21.72 2.61
N ASN A 151 10.09 22.72 3.44
CA ASN A 151 10.96 23.07 4.56
C ASN A 151 10.64 22.21 5.79
N ILE A 152 11.55 22.09 6.75
CA ILE A 152 11.32 21.31 7.99
C ILE A 152 10.05 21.77 8.73
N ILE A 153 9.79 23.08 8.77
CA ILE A 153 8.58 23.64 9.40
C ILE A 153 7.31 23.17 8.66
N GLU A 154 7.35 23.15 7.34
CA GLU A 154 6.23 22.66 6.51
C GLU A 154 6.05 21.16 6.70
N GLY A 155 7.13 20.37 6.75
CA GLY A 155 7.09 18.95 7.06
C GLY A 155 6.44 18.65 8.43
N ILE A 156 6.80 19.41 9.48
CA ILE A 156 6.15 19.28 10.80
C ILE A 156 4.65 19.63 10.70
N TYR A 157 4.31 20.73 10.02
CA TYR A 157 2.91 21.12 9.81
C TYR A 157 2.12 20.00 9.13
N TYR A 158 2.67 19.41 8.07
CA TYR A 158 2.04 18.34 7.33
C TYR A 158 1.95 17.04 8.14
N THR A 159 2.94 16.68 8.96
CA THR A 159 2.79 15.54 9.87
C THR A 159 1.71 15.74 10.91
N VAL A 160 1.62 16.93 11.52
CA VAL A 160 0.52 17.23 12.46
C VAL A 160 -0.82 17.15 11.75
N LYS A 161 -0.89 17.65 10.50
CA LYS A 161 -2.08 17.54 9.65
C LYS A 161 -2.42 16.09 9.33
N ASP A 162 -1.45 15.26 8.99
CA ASP A 162 -1.62 13.83 8.67
C ASP A 162 -2.22 13.09 9.87
N ILE A 163 -1.63 13.26 11.05
CA ILE A 163 -2.14 12.71 12.31
C ILE A 163 -3.57 13.20 12.56
N PHE A 164 -3.82 14.50 12.39
CA PHE A 164 -5.16 15.06 12.58
C PHE A 164 -6.19 14.45 11.63
N ILE A 165 -5.84 14.17 10.37
CA ILE A 165 -6.70 13.53 9.38
C ILE A 165 -6.91 12.04 9.72
N GLN A 166 -5.84 11.34 10.07
CA GLN A 166 -5.86 9.89 10.37
C GLN A 166 -6.78 9.54 11.54
N TYR A 167 -6.86 10.40 12.57
CA TYR A 167 -7.70 10.20 13.75
C TYR A 167 -9.08 10.89 13.67
N GLN A 168 -9.52 11.32 12.48
CA GLN A 168 -10.89 11.79 12.31
C GLN A 168 -11.90 10.67 12.63
N PRO A 169 -13.03 10.97 13.31
CA PRO A 169 -13.50 12.30 13.74
C PRO A 169 -13.00 12.75 15.13
N TYR A 170 -12.30 11.90 15.88
CA TYR A 170 -11.92 12.16 17.28
C TYR A 170 -11.00 13.38 17.42
N SER A 171 -10.08 13.57 16.48
CA SER A 171 -9.20 14.73 16.43
C SER A 171 -9.97 16.06 16.34
N THR A 172 -11.03 16.12 15.52
CA THR A 172 -11.91 17.30 15.43
C THR A 172 -12.68 17.56 16.73
N VAL A 173 -13.18 16.51 17.37
CA VAL A 173 -13.88 16.62 18.66
C VAL A 173 -12.95 17.20 19.72
N LEU A 174 -11.71 16.71 19.79
CA LEU A 174 -10.71 17.19 20.76
C LEU A 174 -10.39 18.67 20.55
N VAL A 175 -10.08 19.08 19.31
CA VAL A 175 -9.77 20.49 19.01
C VAL A 175 -10.96 21.39 19.28
N SER A 176 -12.17 20.94 18.94
CA SER A 176 -13.41 21.67 19.21
C SER A 176 -13.68 21.83 20.71
N ALA A 177 -13.44 20.77 21.51
CA ALA A 177 -13.56 20.83 22.95
C ALA A 177 -12.55 21.83 23.56
N ILE A 178 -11.28 21.77 23.15
CA ILE A 178 -10.25 22.71 23.60
C ILE A 178 -10.64 24.15 23.25
N ALA A 179 -11.10 24.39 22.02
CA ALA A 179 -11.56 25.71 21.59
C ALA A 179 -12.71 26.23 22.46
N LEU A 180 -13.72 25.40 22.75
CA LEU A 180 -14.84 25.75 23.64
C LEU A 180 -14.39 26.04 25.06
N PHE A 181 -13.48 25.25 25.63
CA PHE A 181 -12.91 25.50 26.96
C PHE A 181 -12.14 26.82 27.01
N THR A 182 -11.37 27.11 25.96
CA THR A 182 -10.58 28.33 25.87
C THR A 182 -11.48 29.56 25.75
N LEU A 183 -12.50 29.50 24.90
CA LEU A 183 -13.52 30.56 24.79
C LEU A 183 -14.26 30.78 26.11
N ARG A 184 -14.65 29.71 26.80
CA ARG A 184 -15.27 29.79 28.14
C ARG A 184 -14.34 30.45 29.16
N ALA A 185 -13.06 30.09 29.18
CA ALA A 185 -12.09 30.66 30.12
C ALA A 185 -11.87 32.16 29.86
N ILE A 186 -11.77 32.57 28.59
CA ILE A 186 -11.68 33.99 28.20
C ILE A 186 -12.97 34.71 28.61
N PHE A 187 -14.14 34.14 28.33
CA PHE A 187 -15.43 34.74 28.69
C PHE A 187 -15.56 34.96 30.19
N VAL A 188 -15.23 33.97 31.02
CA VAL A 188 -15.27 34.09 32.49
C VAL A 188 -14.24 35.11 33.00
N LYS A 189 -13.06 35.19 32.38
CA LYS A 189 -11.99 36.09 32.81
C LYS A 189 -12.26 37.56 32.48
N PHE A 190 -12.90 37.85 31.35
CA PHE A 190 -13.11 39.21 30.86
C PHE A 190 -14.53 39.75 31.10
N PHE A 191 -15.52 38.88 31.30
CA PHE A 191 -16.90 39.28 31.56
C PHE A 191 -17.34 38.84 32.97
N SER A 192 -16.94 39.61 33.99
CA SER A 192 -17.60 39.57 35.30
C SER A 192 -18.96 40.25 35.19
N PHE A 193 -20.01 39.46 34.96
CA PHE A 193 -21.39 39.96 34.94
C PHE A 193 -21.85 40.30 36.36
N ASP A 194 -21.81 41.59 36.72
CA ASP A 194 -22.51 42.10 37.91
C ASP A 194 -24.03 42.19 37.61
N PHE A 195 -24.76 41.10 37.87
CA PHE A 195 -26.23 41.12 37.85
C PHE A 195 -26.74 41.84 39.12
N ASN A 196 -26.89 43.16 39.06
CA ASN A 196 -27.59 43.92 40.10
C ASN A 196 -29.11 43.79 39.89
N ILE A 197 -29.70 42.69 40.40
CA ILE A 197 -31.16 42.51 40.44
C ILE A 197 -31.72 43.47 41.50
N LYS A 198 -32.20 44.64 41.05
CA LYS A 198 -32.95 45.57 41.87
C LYS A 198 -34.36 44.99 42.10
N SER A 199 -34.52 44.24 43.18
CA SER A 199 -35.84 43.81 43.65
C SER A 199 -36.72 45.04 43.90
N LYS A 200 -37.76 45.19 43.08
CA LYS A 200 -38.74 46.27 43.22
C LYS A 200 -39.62 45.94 44.44
N LYS A 201 -39.31 46.58 45.57
CA LYS A 201 -40.11 46.52 46.80
C LYS A 201 -41.55 46.91 46.47
N LYS A 202 -42.51 46.01 46.68
CA LYS A 202 -43.94 46.32 46.66
C LYS A 202 -44.23 47.17 47.90
N GLU A 203 -44.67 48.42 47.69
CA GLU A 203 -45.35 49.20 48.72
C GLU A 203 -46.80 48.71 48.84
N ASN A 204 -47.26 48.68 50.10
CA ASN A 204 -48.59 48.22 50.53
C ASN A 204 -49.71 49.14 50.06
#